data_AF-A0A9D6U8B7-F1
#
_entry.id   AF-A0A9D6U8B7-F1
#
_cell.length_a   1.000
_cell.length_b   1.000
_cell.length_c   1.000
_cell.angle_alpha   90.00
_cell.angle_beta   90.00
_cell.angle_gamma   90.00
#
_symmetry.space_group_name_H-M   'P 1'
#
loop_
_entity.id
_entity.type
_entity.pdbx_description
1 polymer ?
#
loop_
_entity_poly.entity_id
_entity_poly.type
_entity_poly.pdbx_seq_one_letter_code
_entity_poly.pdbx_strand_id
1 'polypeptide(L)'
;MEDRKHSLQAITHEVQLRGYNNKYLSAYGVYDLGIQWFEPEAKNYMKALYTNPNIGTMDGMKHFRWDDIANYADNHKSLIGYAWNGAFNDWKAHKEGAEGNYLVTVDGKAYWGDAIGQIPFAINQMRSNLQDGQSMGAAIKNTIESGKNWGGGLFGSADNSKSYDNFMIMRGALFAAQRFTVLKIPTTHYIEHGMKIESFNIHLNIKPANSSFMGSPIDKKTATKYGY
;
A
#
# COMPACT_ATOMS: atom_id res chain seq x y z
N MET A 1 17.89 11.44 -23.54
CA MET A 1 16.44 11.64 -23.75
C MET A 1 15.87 10.62 -24.77
N GLU A 2 16.66 9.63 -25.17
CA GLU A 2 16.35 8.73 -26.30
C GLU A 2 16.04 7.27 -25.86
N ASP A 3 16.43 6.88 -24.63
CA ASP A 3 16.20 5.51 -24.11
C ASP A 3 14.81 5.24 -23.54
N ARG A 4 13.89 6.21 -23.57
CA ARG A 4 12.49 6.03 -23.12
C ARG A 4 11.56 5.50 -24.21
N LYS A 5 12.09 5.06 -25.37
CA LYS A 5 11.32 4.53 -26.49
C LYS A 5 11.15 3.00 -26.50
N HIS A 6 11.93 2.25 -25.70
CA HIS A 6 11.93 0.78 -25.79
C HIS A 6 10.88 0.06 -24.92
N SER A 7 10.22 0.75 -23.98
CA SER A 7 9.13 0.14 -23.19
C SER A 7 7.72 0.28 -23.80
N LEU A 8 7.61 0.90 -24.98
CA LEU A 8 6.32 1.36 -25.53
C LEU A 8 5.76 0.54 -26.69
N GLN A 9 6.48 -0.47 -27.19
CA GLN A 9 5.96 -1.38 -28.24
C GLN A 9 5.33 -2.67 -27.70
N ALA A 10 5.35 -2.91 -26.37
CA ALA A 10 4.75 -4.11 -25.78
C ALA A 10 3.31 -3.92 -25.27
N ILE A 11 2.76 -2.69 -25.29
CA ILE A 11 1.39 -2.41 -24.80
C ILE A 11 0.37 -2.53 -25.95
N THR A 12 0.46 -3.64 -26.68
CA THR A 12 -0.60 -4.23 -27.50
C THR A 12 -0.92 -5.65 -27.00
N HIS A 13 -0.80 -5.89 -25.69
CA HIS A 13 -1.23 -7.15 -25.08
C HIS A 13 -2.44 -6.87 -24.17
N GLU A 14 -3.60 -7.07 -24.79
CA GLU A 14 -4.98 -6.86 -24.33
C GLU A 14 -5.26 -7.14 -22.86
N VAL A 15 -5.75 -6.12 -22.14
CA VAL A 15 -6.73 -6.35 -21.07
C VAL A 15 -8.10 -6.05 -21.66
N GLN A 16 -8.87 -7.09 -21.99
CA GLN A 16 -10.24 -6.90 -22.46
C GLN A 16 -11.16 -6.63 -21.27
N LEU A 17 -11.79 -5.46 -21.31
CA LEU A 17 -12.57 -4.86 -20.25
C LEU A 17 -14.06 -4.87 -20.63
N ARG A 18 -14.93 -5.44 -19.79
CA ARG A 18 -16.37 -5.61 -20.09
C ARG A 18 -17.07 -4.25 -20.17
N GLY A 19 -17.58 -3.88 -21.36
CA GLY A 19 -18.32 -2.62 -21.59
C GLY A 19 -17.69 -1.69 -22.63
N TYR A 20 -16.46 -1.95 -23.07
CA TYR A 20 -15.83 -1.25 -24.19
C TYR A 20 -15.87 -2.15 -25.43
N ASN A 21 -16.83 -1.92 -26.33
CA ASN A 21 -16.92 -2.59 -27.63
C ASN A 21 -15.62 -2.36 -28.44
N ASN A 22 -14.73 -3.35 -28.47
CA ASN A 22 -13.55 -3.45 -29.34
C ASN A 22 -12.61 -2.22 -29.41
N LYS A 23 -12.56 -1.38 -28.37
CA LYS A 23 -11.56 -0.31 -28.23
C LYS A 23 -10.45 -0.79 -27.30
N TYR A 24 -9.27 -0.98 -27.88
CA TYR A 24 -8.03 -1.17 -27.15
C TYR A 24 -7.69 0.15 -26.45
N LEU A 25 -7.69 0.15 -25.12
CA LEU A 25 -7.18 1.27 -24.33
C LEU A 25 -5.71 0.98 -24.00
N SER A 26 -4.87 2.02 -24.09
CA SER A 26 -3.51 1.93 -23.55
C SER A 26 -3.57 1.81 -22.02
N ALA A 27 -2.49 1.33 -21.40
CA ALA A 27 -2.39 1.30 -19.93
C ALA A 27 -2.65 2.69 -19.31
N TYR A 28 -2.19 3.76 -19.97
CA TYR A 28 -2.49 5.14 -19.59
C TYR A 28 -3.99 5.45 -19.68
N GLY A 29 -4.66 5.07 -20.76
CA GLY A 29 -6.10 5.28 -20.90
C GLY A 29 -6.91 4.53 -19.84
N VAL A 30 -6.49 3.31 -19.45
CA VAL A 30 -7.12 2.56 -18.35
C VAL A 30 -6.86 3.23 -17.00
N TYR A 31 -5.63 3.70 -16.77
CA TYR A 31 -5.22 4.41 -15.56
C TYR A 31 -5.95 5.75 -15.38
N ASP A 32 -6.07 6.55 -16.44
CA ASP A 32 -6.76 7.85 -16.42
C ASP A 32 -8.27 7.71 -16.12
N LEU A 33 -8.87 6.57 -16.49
CA LEU A 33 -10.24 6.21 -16.13
C LEU A 33 -10.35 5.70 -14.68
N GLY A 34 -9.23 5.56 -13.97
CA GLY A 34 -9.15 5.00 -12.62
C GLY A 34 -9.57 3.53 -12.55
N ILE A 35 -9.54 2.81 -13.66
CA ILE A 35 -9.95 1.39 -13.71
C ILE A 35 -8.89 0.53 -13.05
N GLN A 36 -9.33 -0.50 -12.33
CA GLN A 36 -8.45 -1.48 -11.70
C GLN A 36 -9.12 -2.86 -11.67
N TRP A 37 -8.33 -3.92 -11.51
CA TRP A 37 -8.80 -5.31 -11.60
C TRP A 37 -8.44 -6.18 -10.38
N PHE A 38 -7.89 -5.59 -9.33
CA PHE A 38 -7.32 -6.31 -8.19
C PHE A 38 -8.13 -6.18 -6.89
N GLU A 39 -9.11 -5.29 -6.82
CA GLU A 39 -9.97 -5.10 -5.65
C GLU A 39 -11.46 -5.03 -6.05
N PRO A 40 -12.22 -6.13 -5.95
CA PRO A 40 -13.62 -6.21 -6.40
C PRO A 40 -14.59 -5.24 -5.72
N GLU A 41 -14.33 -4.88 -4.45
CA GLU A 41 -15.20 -4.00 -3.68
C GLU A 41 -14.90 -2.50 -3.91
N ALA A 42 -13.82 -2.18 -4.64
CA ALA A 42 -13.46 -0.82 -4.98
C ALA A 42 -14.26 -0.28 -6.18
N LYS A 43 -14.42 1.04 -6.24
CA LYS A 43 -14.94 1.74 -7.41
C LYS A 43 -14.08 1.46 -8.63
N ASN A 44 -14.69 1.53 -9.80
CA ASN A 44 -14.06 1.30 -11.10
C ASN A 44 -13.35 -0.07 -11.18
N TYR A 45 -13.77 -1.04 -10.34
CA TYR A 45 -13.35 -2.41 -10.49
C TYR A 45 -13.85 -2.95 -11.82
N MET A 46 -12.93 -3.57 -12.54
CA MET A 46 -13.24 -4.33 -13.72
C MET A 46 -12.45 -5.62 -13.72
N LYS A 47 -13.18 -6.73 -13.77
CA LYS A 47 -12.58 -8.06 -13.78
C LYS A 47 -11.70 -8.22 -15.03
N ALA A 48 -10.43 -8.53 -14.84
CA ALA A 48 -9.55 -8.96 -15.92
C ALA A 48 -10.09 -10.27 -16.53
N LEU A 49 -10.35 -10.27 -17.83
CA LEU A 49 -10.78 -11.46 -18.57
C LEU A 49 -9.60 -12.32 -19.01
N TYR A 50 -8.47 -11.68 -19.28
CA TYR A 50 -7.23 -12.30 -19.69
C TYR A 50 -6.06 -11.51 -19.11
N THR A 51 -5.01 -12.22 -18.75
CA THR A 51 -3.71 -11.67 -18.39
C THR A 51 -2.66 -12.47 -19.13
N ASN A 52 -1.69 -11.79 -19.76
CA ASN A 52 -0.59 -12.48 -20.41
C ASN A 52 0.10 -13.41 -19.38
N PRO A 53 0.24 -14.72 -19.66
CA PRO A 53 0.84 -15.66 -18.71
C PRO A 53 2.30 -15.31 -18.36
N ASN A 54 2.97 -14.56 -19.22
CA ASN A 54 4.36 -14.14 -19.02
C ASN A 54 4.49 -12.76 -18.36
N ILE A 55 3.39 -12.12 -17.95
CA ILE A 55 3.43 -10.74 -17.41
C ILE A 55 4.38 -10.58 -16.23
N GLY A 56 4.57 -11.63 -15.43
CA GLY A 56 5.47 -11.66 -14.28
C GLY A 56 6.96 -11.74 -14.59
N THR A 57 7.33 -11.88 -15.87
CA THR A 57 8.72 -12.02 -16.32
C THR A 57 9.02 -11.16 -17.55
N MET A 58 8.09 -10.29 -17.96
CA MET A 58 8.24 -9.44 -19.13
C MET A 58 9.14 -8.25 -18.85
N ASP A 59 10.13 -8.05 -19.71
CA ASP A 59 10.99 -6.87 -19.68
C ASP A 59 10.19 -5.56 -19.74
N GLY A 60 10.72 -4.52 -19.10
CA GLY A 60 10.07 -3.20 -19.05
C GLY A 60 9.05 -3.02 -17.91
N MET A 61 8.88 -4.04 -17.06
CA MET A 61 8.18 -3.92 -15.77
C MET A 61 9.11 -4.34 -14.63
N LYS A 62 8.83 -3.83 -13.43
CA LYS A 62 9.48 -4.33 -12.22
C LYS A 62 8.63 -5.43 -11.60
N HIS A 63 9.31 -6.50 -11.21
CA HIS A 63 8.69 -7.69 -10.66
C HIS A 63 9.09 -7.84 -9.20
N PHE A 64 8.08 -8.05 -8.35
CA PHE A 64 8.24 -8.15 -6.92
C PHE A 64 7.53 -9.38 -6.40
N ARG A 65 7.86 -9.74 -5.17
CA ARG A 65 7.11 -10.62 -4.29
C ARG A 65 6.47 -9.80 -3.18
N TRP A 66 5.45 -10.33 -2.52
CA TRP A 66 4.86 -9.65 -1.36
C TRP A 66 5.86 -9.45 -0.22
N ASP A 67 6.85 -10.36 -0.09
CA ASP A 67 7.94 -10.21 0.85
C ASP A 67 8.82 -8.99 0.54
N ASP A 68 9.04 -8.65 -0.74
CA ASP A 68 9.81 -7.46 -1.12
C ASP A 68 9.12 -6.18 -0.64
N ILE A 69 7.79 -6.12 -0.75
CA ILE A 69 6.97 -5.00 -0.28
C ILE A 69 7.04 -4.87 1.25
N ALA A 70 6.94 -5.99 1.97
CA ALA A 70 7.06 -6.01 3.43
C ALA A 70 8.48 -5.60 3.89
N ASN A 71 9.50 -6.12 3.23
CA ASN A 71 10.91 -5.81 3.52
C ASN A 71 11.21 -4.33 3.25
N TYR A 72 10.67 -3.77 2.16
CA TYR A 72 10.79 -2.34 1.87
C TYR A 72 10.24 -1.50 3.03
N ALA A 73 9.04 -1.81 3.52
CA ALA A 73 8.41 -1.10 4.63
C ALA A 73 9.21 -1.21 5.95
N ASP A 74 9.90 -2.33 6.16
CA ASP A 74 10.74 -2.52 7.34
C ASP A 74 12.07 -1.76 7.26
N ASN A 75 12.59 -1.50 6.06
CA ASN A 75 13.81 -0.72 5.86
C ASN A 75 13.55 0.80 5.74
N HIS A 76 12.33 1.22 5.38
CA HIS A 76 11.97 2.61 5.10
C HIS A 76 10.92 3.12 6.09
N LYS A 77 11.31 3.29 7.36
CA LYS A 77 10.37 3.49 8.49
C LYS A 77 9.84 4.92 8.67
N SER A 78 10.47 5.92 8.05
CA SER A 78 10.14 7.32 8.28
C SER A 78 8.91 7.74 7.48
N LEU A 79 7.81 8.06 8.18
CA LEU A 79 6.57 8.55 7.56
C LEU A 79 6.74 9.90 6.86
N ILE A 80 7.65 10.75 7.33
CA ILE A 80 8.00 12.02 6.67
C ILE A 80 8.49 11.75 5.23
N GLY A 81 9.21 10.65 5.03
CA GLY A 81 9.69 10.23 3.71
C GLY A 81 8.59 9.82 2.72
N TYR A 82 7.36 9.57 3.18
CA TYR A 82 6.19 9.30 2.34
C TYR A 82 5.34 10.57 2.09
N ALA A 83 5.34 11.52 3.03
CA ALA A 83 4.45 12.68 3.03
C ALA A 83 4.90 13.84 2.11
N TRP A 84 6.21 14.05 1.96
CA TRP A 84 6.75 15.20 1.21
C TRP A 84 6.95 14.87 -0.28
N ASN A 85 5.94 15.09 -1.12
CA ASN A 85 6.05 15.00 -2.60
C ASN A 85 6.75 13.74 -3.15
N GLY A 86 6.48 12.56 -2.59
CA GLY A 86 7.15 11.34 -3.03
C GLY A 86 8.65 11.30 -2.67
N ALA A 87 9.00 11.77 -1.47
CA ALA A 87 10.35 11.79 -0.94
C ALA A 87 10.98 10.38 -0.84
N PHE A 88 12.15 10.29 -0.19
CA PHE A 88 13.04 9.12 -0.21
C PHE A 88 12.44 7.77 0.23
N ASN A 89 11.23 7.72 0.80
CA ASN A 89 10.54 6.47 1.13
C ASN A 89 9.30 6.17 0.28
N ASP A 90 8.91 7.03 -0.66
CA ASP A 90 7.80 6.73 -1.56
C ASP A 90 8.19 5.57 -2.50
N TRP A 91 7.59 4.41 -2.24
CA TRP A 91 7.83 3.19 -3.00
C TRP A 91 7.58 3.39 -4.50
N LYS A 92 6.64 4.26 -4.90
CA LYS A 92 6.38 4.52 -6.32
C LYS A 92 7.57 5.19 -6.99
N ALA A 93 8.20 6.14 -6.33
CA ALA A 93 9.32 6.92 -6.89
C ALA A 93 10.69 6.26 -6.65
N HIS A 94 10.82 5.41 -5.62
CA HIS A 94 12.10 4.87 -5.19
C HIS A 94 12.69 3.80 -6.13
N LYS A 95 14.02 3.76 -6.26
CA LYS A 95 14.76 2.78 -7.09
C LYS A 95 14.55 1.32 -6.65
N GLU A 96 14.31 1.08 -5.37
CA GLU A 96 14.01 -0.26 -4.83
C GLU A 96 12.51 -0.59 -4.90
N GLY A 97 11.68 0.39 -5.22
CA GLY A 97 10.26 0.21 -5.49
C GLY A 97 9.95 0.34 -6.99
N ALA A 98 8.79 0.90 -7.34
CA ALA A 98 8.32 0.96 -8.73
C ALA A 98 9.19 1.84 -9.64
N GLU A 99 10.01 2.74 -9.11
CA GLU A 99 10.90 3.61 -9.92
C GLU A 99 10.14 4.36 -11.03
N GLY A 100 8.96 4.89 -10.69
CA GLY A 100 8.09 5.63 -11.60
C GLY A 100 7.29 4.77 -12.58
N ASN A 101 7.39 3.43 -12.52
CA ASN A 101 6.57 2.55 -13.35
C ASN A 101 5.10 2.62 -12.92
N TYR A 102 4.21 2.90 -13.89
CA TYR A 102 2.76 2.84 -13.67
C TYR A 102 2.29 1.42 -13.36
N LEU A 103 2.89 0.44 -14.02
CA LEU A 103 2.55 -0.96 -13.86
C LEU A 103 3.73 -1.74 -13.30
N VAL A 104 3.45 -2.55 -12.29
CA VAL A 104 4.39 -3.49 -11.68
C VAL A 104 3.72 -4.84 -11.57
N THR A 105 4.49 -5.90 -11.35
CA THR A 105 3.90 -7.18 -10.96
C THR A 105 4.30 -7.59 -9.55
N VAL A 106 3.36 -8.14 -8.79
CA VAL A 106 3.64 -8.79 -7.50
C VAL A 106 3.15 -10.24 -7.57
N ASP A 107 4.08 -11.18 -7.35
CA ASP A 107 3.85 -12.63 -7.54
C ASP A 107 3.19 -12.95 -8.91
N GLY A 108 3.71 -12.33 -9.97
CA GLY A 108 3.25 -12.54 -11.34
C GLY A 108 1.89 -11.93 -11.70
N LYS A 109 1.28 -11.14 -10.81
CA LYS A 109 0.03 -10.41 -11.09
C LYS A 109 0.32 -8.93 -11.24
N ALA A 110 -0.29 -8.29 -12.25
CA ALA A 110 -0.11 -6.86 -12.48
C ALA A 110 -0.95 -6.00 -11.52
N TYR A 111 -0.37 -4.88 -11.09
CA TYR A 111 -0.99 -3.86 -10.26
C TYR A 111 -0.52 -2.48 -10.69
N TRP A 112 -1.30 -1.45 -10.33
CA TRP A 112 -0.80 -0.09 -10.38
C TRP A 112 0.30 0.13 -9.35
N GLY A 113 1.36 0.83 -9.75
CA GLY A 113 2.52 1.09 -8.90
C GLY A 113 2.18 1.93 -7.67
N ASP A 114 1.30 2.93 -7.80
CA ASP A 114 0.77 3.69 -6.66
C ASP A 114 -0.06 2.82 -5.72
N ALA A 115 -0.94 1.96 -6.26
CA ALA A 115 -1.75 1.06 -5.45
C ALA A 115 -0.88 0.19 -4.53
N ILE A 116 0.22 -0.38 -5.07
CA ILE A 116 1.18 -1.13 -4.26
C ILE A 116 1.93 -0.22 -3.28
N GLY A 117 2.28 1.00 -3.70
CA GLY A 117 2.97 1.98 -2.85
C GLY A 117 2.20 2.38 -1.58
N GLN A 118 0.87 2.24 -1.57
CA GLN A 118 0.06 2.46 -0.37
C GLN A 118 0.33 1.46 0.76
N ILE A 119 0.77 0.24 0.43
CA ILE A 119 0.95 -0.84 1.41
C ILE A 119 2.14 -0.54 2.36
N PRO A 120 3.34 -0.22 1.87
CA PRO A 120 4.45 0.19 2.75
C PRO A 120 4.13 1.40 3.62
N PHE A 121 3.42 2.40 3.07
CA PHE A 121 2.95 3.54 3.85
C PHE A 121 2.07 3.09 5.03
N ALA A 122 1.05 2.27 4.76
CA ALA A 122 0.13 1.79 5.79
C ALA A 122 0.82 0.95 6.88
N ILE A 123 1.80 0.12 6.51
CA ILE A 123 2.61 -0.65 7.48
C ILE A 123 3.38 0.31 8.41
N ASN A 124 3.96 1.38 7.87
CA ASN A 124 4.69 2.36 8.66
C ASN A 124 3.75 3.21 9.53
N GLN A 125 2.57 3.56 9.03
CA GLN A 125 1.57 4.30 9.80
C GLN A 125 1.05 3.48 10.97
N MET A 126 0.83 2.17 10.76
CA MET A 126 0.54 1.22 11.84
C MET A 126 1.66 1.19 12.88
N ARG A 127 2.92 1.19 12.44
CA ARG A 127 4.07 1.19 13.35
C ARG A 127 4.06 2.43 14.24
N SER A 128 3.89 3.62 13.65
CA SER A 128 3.80 4.89 14.40
C SER A 128 2.64 4.88 15.39
N ASN A 129 1.43 4.55 14.92
CA ASN A 129 0.23 4.52 15.77
C ASN A 129 0.39 3.60 16.99
N LEU A 130 1.01 2.43 16.81
CA LEU A 130 1.27 1.50 17.91
C LEU A 130 2.37 2.00 18.85
N GLN A 131 3.42 2.66 18.33
CA GLN A 131 4.47 3.30 19.13
C GLN A 131 3.92 4.46 19.98
N ASP A 132 2.88 5.14 19.49
CA ASP A 132 2.14 6.18 20.23
C ASP A 132 1.19 5.60 21.29
N GLY A 133 1.17 4.28 21.49
CA GLY A 133 0.42 3.61 22.55
C GLY A 133 -1.02 3.26 22.21
N GLN A 134 -1.42 3.41 20.96
CA GLN A 134 -2.76 3.01 20.52
C GLN A 134 -2.95 1.49 20.62
N SER A 135 -4.18 1.07 20.91
CA SER A 135 -4.55 -0.35 20.79
C SER A 135 -4.50 -0.80 19.33
N MET A 136 -4.32 -2.10 19.08
CA MET A 136 -4.30 -2.65 17.71
C MET A 136 -5.52 -2.24 16.89
N GLY A 137 -6.72 -2.29 17.49
CA GLY A 137 -7.95 -1.90 16.81
C GLY A 137 -8.00 -0.41 16.47
N ALA A 138 -7.51 0.45 17.38
CA ALA A 138 -7.42 1.89 17.13
C ALA A 138 -6.37 2.22 16.07
N ALA A 139 -5.20 1.58 16.12
CA ALA A 139 -4.13 1.76 15.15
C ALA A 139 -4.57 1.39 13.72
N ILE A 140 -5.34 0.30 13.54
CA ILE A 140 -5.88 -0.07 12.23
C ILE A 140 -6.83 1.02 11.72
N LYS A 141 -7.78 1.47 12.54
CA LYS A 141 -8.74 2.51 12.16
C LYS A 141 -8.05 3.81 11.79
N ASN A 142 -7.14 4.27 12.65
CA ASN A 142 -6.39 5.51 12.43
C ASN A 142 -5.49 5.42 11.20
N THR A 143 -4.90 4.26 10.89
CA THR A 143 -4.13 4.07 9.66
C THR A 143 -5.00 4.22 8.41
N ILE A 144 -6.19 3.63 8.41
CA ILE A 144 -7.15 3.75 7.30
C ILE A 144 -7.62 5.20 7.16
N GLU A 145 -7.93 5.88 8.27
CA GLU A 145 -8.34 7.29 8.28
C GLU A 145 -7.21 8.23 7.81
N SER A 146 -5.97 8.00 8.23
CA SER A 146 -4.80 8.69 7.68
C SER A 146 -4.68 8.47 6.18
N GLY A 147 -4.84 7.23 5.70
CA GLY A 147 -4.84 6.95 4.26
C GLY A 147 -5.84 7.80 3.47
N LYS A 148 -7.07 7.93 3.97
CA LYS A 148 -8.11 8.79 3.37
C LYS A 148 -7.71 10.26 3.33
N ASN A 149 -7.13 10.77 4.42
CA ASN A 149 -6.79 12.18 4.57
C ASN A 149 -5.55 12.59 3.75
N TRP A 150 -4.65 11.64 3.50
CA TRP A 150 -3.37 11.87 2.81
C TRP A 150 -3.36 11.38 1.36
N GLY A 151 -4.43 10.73 0.89
CA GLY A 151 -4.55 10.20 -0.48
C GLY A 151 -4.43 11.25 -1.60
N GLY A 152 -4.64 12.55 -1.29
CA GLY A 152 -4.38 13.66 -2.21
C GLY A 152 -3.07 14.43 -1.94
N GLY A 153 -2.18 13.90 -1.09
CA GLY A 153 -1.00 14.59 -0.58
C GLY A 153 -1.30 15.50 0.62
N LEU A 154 -0.27 16.21 1.11
CA LEU A 154 -0.29 17.08 2.31
C LEU A 154 -1.36 18.20 2.27
N PHE A 155 -1.95 18.47 1.10
CA PHE A 155 -2.98 19.50 0.84
C PHE A 155 -4.21 18.93 0.10
N GLY A 156 -4.35 17.61 0.04
CA GLY A 156 -5.46 16.94 -0.62
C GLY A 156 -6.77 17.00 0.16
N SER A 157 -7.89 16.88 -0.54
CA SER A 157 -9.18 16.63 0.13
C SER A 157 -9.25 15.17 0.58
N ALA A 158 -9.86 14.92 1.74
CA ALA A 158 -10.04 13.57 2.24
C ALA A 158 -10.83 12.69 1.24
N ASP A 159 -10.28 11.54 0.87
CA ASP A 159 -10.95 10.56 0.01
C ASP A 159 -11.71 9.53 0.85
N ASN A 160 -13.00 9.81 1.09
CA ASN A 160 -13.92 8.88 1.75
C ASN A 160 -14.56 7.87 0.78
N SER A 161 -14.11 7.80 -0.47
CA SER A 161 -14.67 6.89 -1.46
C SER A 161 -14.13 5.47 -1.33
N LYS A 162 -14.80 4.50 -1.94
CA LYS A 162 -14.29 3.13 -2.11
C LYS A 162 -13.16 3.07 -3.17
N SER A 163 -12.18 3.99 -3.16
CA SER A 163 -11.04 3.96 -4.07
C SER A 163 -10.15 2.75 -3.80
N TYR A 164 -9.42 2.28 -4.81
CA TYR A 164 -8.53 1.13 -4.61
C TYR A 164 -7.39 1.44 -3.64
N ASP A 165 -6.90 2.68 -3.58
CA ASP A 165 -5.86 3.09 -2.63
C ASP A 165 -6.29 2.81 -1.19
N ASN A 166 -7.53 3.17 -0.86
CA ASN A 166 -8.12 2.93 0.45
C ASN A 166 -8.16 1.44 0.84
N PHE A 167 -8.42 0.54 -0.11
CA PHE A 167 -8.35 -0.89 0.14
C PHE A 167 -6.91 -1.40 0.27
N MET A 168 -5.96 -0.85 -0.50
CA MET A 168 -4.55 -1.22 -0.38
C MET A 168 -3.96 -0.76 0.96
N ILE A 169 -4.35 0.41 1.45
CA ILE A 169 -4.06 0.88 2.81
C ILE A 169 -4.62 -0.11 3.85
N MET A 170 -5.87 -0.56 3.67
CA MET A 170 -6.47 -1.56 4.55
C MET A 170 -5.69 -2.88 4.54
N ARG A 171 -5.26 -3.38 3.37
CA ARG A 171 -4.42 -4.59 3.26
C ARG A 171 -3.11 -4.43 4.05
N GLY A 172 -2.42 -3.32 3.86
CA GLY A 172 -1.18 -3.02 4.60
C GLY A 172 -1.41 -2.93 6.12
N ALA A 173 -2.50 -2.29 6.55
CA ALA A 173 -2.83 -2.17 7.97
C ALA A 173 -3.15 -3.55 8.61
N LEU A 174 -3.92 -4.39 7.92
CA LEU A 174 -4.27 -5.73 8.39
C LEU A 174 -3.06 -6.68 8.40
N PHE A 175 -2.17 -6.58 7.41
CA PHE A 175 -0.90 -7.30 7.42
C PHE A 175 -0.01 -6.87 8.59
N ALA A 176 0.15 -5.56 8.80
CA ALA A 176 0.92 -5.02 9.92
C ALA A 176 0.37 -5.47 11.28
N ALA A 177 -0.96 -5.62 11.41
CA ALA A 177 -1.59 -6.13 12.62
C ALA A 177 -1.21 -7.60 12.94
N GLN A 178 -0.90 -8.41 11.93
CA GLN A 178 -0.36 -9.76 12.10
C GLN A 178 1.15 -9.74 12.37
N ARG A 179 1.85 -8.74 11.83
CA ARG A 179 3.31 -8.60 11.87
C ARG A 179 3.82 -8.01 13.19
N PHE A 180 3.12 -7.04 13.78
CA PHE A 180 3.61 -6.32 14.95
C PHE A 180 3.03 -6.86 16.26
N THR A 181 3.89 -6.99 17.26
CA THR A 181 3.49 -7.26 18.65
C THR A 181 3.99 -6.13 19.54
N VAL A 182 3.07 -5.58 20.35
CA VAL A 182 3.36 -4.51 21.29
C VAL A 182 3.83 -5.11 22.61
N LEU A 183 5.05 -4.78 23.02
CA LEU A 183 5.57 -5.05 24.34
C LEU A 183 5.58 -3.73 25.14
N LYS A 184 4.81 -3.70 26.23
CA LYS A 184 4.79 -2.57 27.17
C LYS A 184 5.74 -2.88 28.32
N ILE A 185 6.80 -2.10 28.44
CA ILE A 185 7.82 -2.27 29.49
C ILE A 185 7.57 -1.19 30.54
N PRO A 186 7.10 -1.53 31.76
CA PRO A 186 6.94 -0.57 32.83
C PRO A 186 8.27 0.15 33.09
N THR A 187 8.22 1.47 33.20
CA THR A 187 9.39 2.29 33.50
C THR A 187 9.02 3.25 34.62
N THR A 188 9.96 3.44 35.55
CA THR A 188 9.82 4.41 36.63
C THR A 188 10.76 5.56 36.36
N HIS A 189 10.22 6.77 36.32
CA HIS A 189 10.99 8.01 36.27
C HIS A 189 10.89 8.73 37.61
N TYR A 190 11.98 9.36 38.01
CA TYR A 190 11.99 10.31 39.12
C TYR A 190 12.19 11.70 38.53
N ILE A 191 11.30 12.62 38.85
CA ILE A 191 11.45 14.03 38.47
C ILE A 191 12.05 14.83 39.63
N GLU A 192 12.48 16.07 39.37
CA GLU A 192 12.93 16.98 40.44
C GLU A 192 11.89 17.01 41.58
N HIS A 193 12.37 17.00 42.82
CA HIS A 193 11.60 16.83 44.07
C HIS A 193 11.18 15.39 44.43
N GLY A 194 11.70 14.37 43.74
CA GLY A 194 11.57 12.97 44.17
C GLY A 194 10.20 12.33 43.89
N MET A 195 9.35 12.99 43.12
CA MET A 195 8.08 12.40 42.67
C MET A 195 8.35 11.23 41.71
N LYS A 196 7.71 10.09 41.99
CA LYS A 196 7.74 8.89 41.16
C LYS A 196 6.65 8.98 40.08
N ILE A 197 7.05 8.87 38.82
CA ILE A 197 6.13 8.73 37.68
C ILE A 197 6.29 7.32 37.10
N GLU A 198 5.18 6.58 37.05
CA GLU A 198 5.12 5.31 36.35
C GLU A 198 4.67 5.56 34.91
N SER A 199 5.47 5.07 33.96
CA SER A 199 5.20 5.12 32.53
C SER A 199 5.41 3.74 31.91
N PHE A 200 5.17 3.62 30.61
CA PHE A 200 5.56 2.45 29.85
C PHE A 200 6.40 2.88 28.65
N ASN A 201 7.53 2.21 28.44
CA ASN A 201 8.22 2.22 27.16
C ASN A 201 7.52 1.21 26.24
N ILE A 202 7.21 1.64 25.01
CA ILE A 202 6.60 0.77 24.01
C ILE A 202 7.68 0.26 23.07
N HIS A 203 7.80 -1.06 23.00
CA HIS A 203 8.65 -1.73 22.03
C HIS A 203 7.80 -2.54 21.05
N LEU A 204 8.14 -2.49 19.77
CA LEU A 204 7.47 -3.28 18.73
C LEU A 204 8.37 -4.42 18.29
N ASN A 205 7.90 -5.64 18.50
CA ASN A 205 8.52 -6.83 17.93
C ASN A 205 7.92 -7.11 16.56
N ILE A 206 8.78 -7.30 15.56
CA ILE A 206 8.41 -7.72 14.21
C ILE A 206 8.42 -9.24 14.18
N LYS A 207 7.29 -9.85 13.85
CA LYS A 207 7.14 -11.29 13.67
C LYS A 207 7.10 -11.64 12.18
N PRO A 208 7.56 -12.84 11.79
CA PRO A 208 7.23 -13.39 10.48
C PRO A 208 5.70 -13.42 10.32
N ALA A 209 5.22 -12.90 9.19
CA ALA A 209 3.83 -12.91 8.80
C ALA A 209 3.76 -13.32 7.33
N ASN A 210 2.72 -14.08 6.95
CA ASN A 210 2.56 -14.51 5.58
C ASN A 210 2.19 -13.30 4.70
N SER A 211 3.16 -12.78 3.96
CA SER A 211 3.00 -11.61 3.08
C SER A 211 2.04 -11.88 1.92
N SER A 212 1.84 -13.15 1.53
CA SER A 212 0.91 -13.53 0.45
C SER A 212 -0.54 -13.12 0.76
N PHE A 213 -0.87 -12.89 2.03
CA PHE A 213 -2.16 -12.32 2.45
C PHE A 213 -2.46 -11.00 1.73
N MET A 214 -1.48 -10.15 1.50
CA MET A 214 -1.65 -8.85 0.82
C MET A 214 -2.04 -8.99 -0.66
N GLY A 215 -1.83 -10.17 -1.26
CA GLY A 215 -2.28 -10.49 -2.62
C GLY A 215 -3.74 -10.91 -2.73
N SER A 216 -4.45 -11.04 -1.61
CA SER A 216 -5.86 -11.38 -1.58
C SER A 216 -6.74 -10.13 -1.48
N PRO A 217 -7.84 -10.04 -2.23
CA PRO A 217 -8.79 -8.95 -2.08
C PRO A 217 -9.42 -8.88 -0.69
N ILE A 218 -9.80 -7.67 -0.29
CA ILE A 218 -10.53 -7.46 0.97
C ILE A 218 -11.96 -7.94 0.75
N ASP A 219 -12.41 -8.87 1.59
CA ASP A 219 -13.79 -9.32 1.54
C ASP A 219 -14.78 -8.22 1.99
N LYS A 220 -16.02 -8.32 1.52
CA LYS A 220 -17.08 -7.35 1.82
C LYS A 220 -17.34 -7.16 3.31
N LYS A 221 -17.25 -8.22 4.13
CA LYS A 221 -17.49 -8.12 5.58
C LYS A 221 -16.39 -7.29 6.24
N THR A 222 -15.14 -7.49 5.83
CA THR A 222 -13.98 -6.74 6.27
C THR A 222 -14.07 -5.29 5.79
N ALA A 223 -14.44 -5.05 4.54
CA ALA A 223 -14.68 -3.71 4.00
C ALA A 223 -15.71 -2.95 4.84
N THR A 224 -16.87 -3.56 5.10
CA THR A 224 -17.97 -2.96 5.88
C THR A 224 -17.58 -2.69 7.32
N LYS A 225 -16.77 -3.57 7.95
CA LYS A 225 -16.25 -3.34 9.31
C LYS A 225 -15.45 -2.04 9.42
N TYR A 226 -14.78 -1.63 8.34
CA TYR A 226 -13.93 -0.43 8.30
C TYR A 226 -14.53 0.72 7.47
N GLY A 227 -15.83 0.65 7.15
CA GLY A 227 -16.59 1.76 6.59
C GLY A 227 -16.64 1.82 5.06
N TYR A 228 -16.49 0.68 4.38
CA TYR A 228 -16.64 0.55 2.92
C TYR A 228 -17.72 -0.44 2.52
#